data_AF-A0A2R6FZS8-F1
#
_entry.id   AF-A0A2R6FZS8-F1
#
_cell.length_a   1.000
_cell.length_b   1.000
_cell.length_c   1.000
_cell.angle_alpha   90.00
_cell.angle_beta   90.00
_cell.angle_gamma   90.00
#
_symmetry.space_group_name_H-M   'P 1'
#
loop_
_entity.id
_entity.type
_entity.pdbx_description
1 polymer ?
#
loop_
_entity_poly.entity_id
_entity_poly.type
_entity_poly.pdbx_seq_one_letter_code
_entity_poly.pdbx_strand_id
1 'polypeptide(L)'
;MAELPFDRQATLIQRTRDALADACSLEVDEITAFRAGRHSASRETFDALAKLGFDIDASVNVRYGQYLPASMIRRRTPFALEEGLLELPTTYIRPEFPSRLWLRTFPSGTITATANTLRTDRRFCSGKRAIQALVSSSPGVSLYFHPYDATEYHDLENDGPTFRRRFERFVARLIKDNAVFQTAGDVDANGFDFGTII
;
A
#
# COMPACT_ATOMS: atom_id res chain seq x y z
N MET A 1 -15.83 -5.21 -0.45
CA MET A 1 -15.87 -5.57 0.98
C MET A 1 -16.77 -4.61 1.73
N ALA A 2 -16.49 -3.31 1.70
CA ALA A 2 -17.22 -2.22 2.35
C ALA A 2 -18.76 -2.23 2.22
N GLU A 3 -19.32 -2.72 1.11
CA GLU A 3 -20.77 -2.74 0.89
C GLU A 3 -21.47 -3.95 1.55
N LEU A 4 -20.72 -4.91 2.05
CA LEU A 4 -21.28 -6.10 2.67
C LEU A 4 -21.65 -5.81 4.13
N PRO A 5 -22.70 -6.43 4.68
CA PRO A 5 -22.99 -6.37 6.11
C PRO A 5 -21.83 -6.90 6.96
N PHE A 6 -21.68 -6.38 8.18
CA PHE A 6 -20.62 -6.74 9.13
C PHE A 6 -20.40 -8.26 9.25
N ASP A 7 -21.44 -9.03 9.57
CA ASP A 7 -21.33 -10.49 9.77
C ASP A 7 -20.80 -11.20 8.52
N ARG A 8 -21.16 -10.69 7.33
CA ARG A 8 -20.68 -11.25 6.07
C ARG A 8 -19.21 -10.90 5.83
N GLN A 9 -18.78 -9.69 6.18
CA GLN A 9 -17.37 -9.30 6.13
C GLN A 9 -16.54 -10.18 7.07
N ALA A 10 -16.93 -10.26 8.35
CA ALA A 10 -16.23 -11.08 9.35
C ALA A 10 -16.13 -12.55 8.93
N THR A 11 -17.22 -13.14 8.43
CA THR A 11 -17.22 -14.52 7.93
C THR A 11 -16.25 -14.71 6.76
N LEU A 12 -16.22 -13.79 5.80
CA LEU A 12 -15.34 -13.90 4.63
C LEU A 12 -13.87 -13.71 5.02
N ILE A 13 -13.60 -12.77 5.92
CA ILE A 13 -12.26 -12.50 6.43
C ILE A 13 -11.74 -13.73 7.18
N GLN A 14 -12.51 -14.27 8.14
CA GLN A 14 -12.10 -15.45 8.90
C GLN A 14 -11.85 -16.65 7.99
N ARG A 15 -12.79 -16.96 7.08
CA ARG A 15 -12.61 -18.07 6.13
C ARG A 15 -11.37 -17.91 5.25
N THR A 16 -11.02 -16.68 4.90
CA THR A 16 -9.80 -16.39 4.13
C THR A 16 -8.56 -16.60 4.99
N ARG A 17 -8.60 -16.15 6.26
CA ARG A 17 -7.53 -16.35 7.25
C ARG A 17 -7.27 -17.85 7.47
N ASP A 18 -8.33 -18.62 7.69
CA ASP A 18 -8.25 -20.08 7.88
C ASP A 18 -7.64 -20.79 6.66
N ALA A 19 -8.10 -20.45 5.46
CA ALA A 19 -7.59 -21.05 4.22
C ALA A 19 -6.13 -20.70 3.95
N LEU A 20 -5.69 -19.48 4.32
CA LEU A 20 -4.30 -19.07 4.22
C LEU A 20 -3.43 -19.79 5.24
N ALA A 21 -3.88 -19.89 6.49
CA ALA A 21 -3.19 -20.61 7.56
C ALA A 21 -2.95 -22.08 7.16
N ASP A 22 -3.99 -22.77 6.68
CA ASP A 22 -3.89 -24.14 6.17
C ASP A 22 -2.91 -24.25 4.99
N ALA A 23 -3.05 -23.40 3.98
CA ALA A 23 -2.20 -23.43 2.79
C ALA A 23 -0.71 -23.13 3.09
N CYS A 24 -0.44 -22.36 4.13
CA CYS A 24 0.91 -22.01 4.57
C CYS A 24 1.44 -22.91 5.71
N SER A 25 0.62 -23.82 6.24
CA SER A 25 0.92 -24.62 7.45
C SER A 25 1.33 -23.74 8.64
N LEU A 26 0.56 -22.67 8.85
CA LEU A 26 0.68 -21.74 9.96
C LEU A 26 -0.54 -21.87 10.87
N GLU A 27 -0.42 -21.44 12.12
CA GLU A 27 -1.57 -21.23 12.99
C GLU A 27 -2.37 -20.00 12.52
N VAL A 28 -3.68 -20.01 12.78
CA VAL A 28 -4.57 -18.93 12.31
C VAL A 28 -4.15 -17.59 12.91
N ASP A 29 -3.75 -17.57 14.17
CA ASP A 29 -3.33 -16.37 14.90
C ASP A 29 -2.02 -15.76 14.35
N GLU A 30 -1.16 -16.54 13.68
CA GLU A 30 0.03 -16.02 12.98
C GLU A 30 -0.29 -15.15 11.76
N ILE A 31 -1.51 -15.21 11.23
CA ILE A 31 -1.96 -14.35 10.11
C ILE A 31 -2.49 -13.03 10.65
N THR A 32 -1.60 -12.08 10.97
CA THR A 32 -1.95 -10.87 11.72
C THR A 32 -2.31 -9.64 10.87
N ALA A 33 -2.05 -9.68 9.56
CA ALA A 33 -2.23 -8.55 8.66
C ALA A 33 -3.33 -8.77 7.62
N PHE A 34 -4.08 -7.70 7.30
CA PHE A 34 -5.14 -7.72 6.30
C PHE A 34 -5.03 -6.57 5.29
N ARG A 35 -5.59 -6.79 4.11
CA ARG A 35 -5.87 -5.73 3.14
C ARG A 35 -7.14 -6.04 2.36
N ALA A 36 -8.10 -5.13 2.38
CA ALA A 36 -9.31 -5.21 1.60
C ALA A 36 -9.01 -5.16 0.09
N GLY A 37 -9.63 -6.07 -0.66
CA GLY A 37 -9.59 -6.06 -2.11
C GLY A 37 -10.05 -4.71 -2.68
N ARG A 38 -9.29 -4.18 -3.65
CA ARG A 38 -9.52 -2.87 -4.28
C ARG A 38 -9.58 -1.69 -3.28
N HIS A 39 -8.91 -1.80 -2.12
CA HIS A 39 -8.94 -0.77 -1.07
C HIS A 39 -10.37 -0.38 -0.64
N SER A 40 -11.32 -1.30 -0.76
CA SER A 40 -12.74 -1.05 -0.47
C SER A 40 -13.08 -1.48 0.96
N ALA A 41 -12.44 -0.85 1.95
CA ALA A 41 -12.73 -1.01 3.38
C ALA A 41 -13.73 0.04 3.87
N SER A 42 -14.56 -0.33 4.85
CA SER A 42 -15.46 0.55 5.61
C SER A 42 -15.10 0.50 7.09
N ARG A 43 -15.90 1.17 7.96
CA ARG A 43 -15.76 1.03 9.42
C ARG A 43 -16.03 -0.38 9.89
N GLU A 44 -17.10 -0.96 9.36
CA GLU A 44 -17.49 -2.34 9.63
C GLU A 44 -16.40 -3.33 9.22
N THR A 45 -15.57 -2.99 8.22
CA THR A 45 -14.38 -3.79 7.89
C THR A 45 -13.38 -3.77 9.04
N PHE A 46 -13.06 -2.60 9.58
CA PHE A 46 -12.09 -2.46 10.68
C PHE A 46 -12.60 -3.10 11.97
N ASP A 47 -13.88 -2.90 12.30
CA ASP A 47 -14.51 -3.53 13.46
C ASP A 47 -14.45 -5.06 13.35
N ALA A 48 -14.64 -5.60 12.14
CA ALA A 48 -14.53 -7.04 11.90
C ALA A 48 -13.08 -7.52 12.08
N LEU A 49 -12.10 -6.77 11.61
CA LEU A 49 -10.68 -7.10 11.77
C LEU A 49 -10.26 -7.10 13.24
N ALA A 50 -10.64 -6.06 13.99
CA ALA A 50 -10.35 -5.95 15.41
C ALA A 50 -11.01 -7.09 16.20
N LYS A 51 -12.30 -7.39 15.93
CA LYS A 51 -13.01 -8.53 16.54
C LYS A 51 -12.32 -9.87 16.27
N LEU A 52 -11.74 -10.04 15.08
CA LEU A 52 -11.04 -11.26 14.69
C LEU A 52 -9.59 -11.30 15.17
N GLY A 53 -9.10 -10.27 15.87
CA GLY A 53 -7.72 -10.22 16.37
C GLY A 53 -6.68 -10.09 15.27
N PHE A 54 -6.92 -9.20 14.30
CA PHE A 54 -5.87 -8.71 13.40
C PHE A 54 -5.13 -7.55 14.06
N ASP A 55 -3.81 -7.49 13.85
CA ASP A 55 -2.97 -6.41 14.38
C ASP A 55 -2.83 -5.28 13.38
N ILE A 56 -2.88 -5.58 12.07
CA ILE A 56 -2.54 -4.64 11.00
C ILE A 56 -3.56 -4.66 9.87
N ASP A 57 -3.96 -3.47 9.40
CA ASP A 57 -4.65 -3.27 8.13
C ASP A 57 -3.82 -2.38 7.19
N ALA A 58 -3.92 -2.63 5.89
CA ALA A 58 -3.28 -1.83 4.84
C ALA A 58 -4.26 -1.40 3.74
N SER A 59 -5.53 -1.19 4.09
CA SER A 59 -6.62 -0.95 3.15
C SER A 59 -6.78 0.51 2.76
N VAL A 60 -6.37 1.47 3.61
CA VAL A 60 -6.59 2.89 3.36
C VAL A 60 -5.71 3.40 2.21
N ASN A 61 -6.35 4.01 1.21
CA ASN A 61 -5.66 4.59 0.07
C ASN A 61 -6.32 5.90 -0.36
N VAL A 62 -5.51 6.93 -0.59
CA VAL A 62 -5.97 8.27 -1.01
C VAL A 62 -6.86 8.28 -2.25
N ARG A 63 -6.74 7.26 -3.11
CA ARG A 63 -7.52 7.11 -4.35
C ARG A 63 -8.89 6.45 -4.14
N TYR A 64 -9.11 5.75 -3.03
CA TYR A 64 -10.28 4.90 -2.79
C TYR A 64 -10.99 5.30 -1.49
N GLY A 65 -11.44 6.55 -1.45
CA GLY A 65 -11.96 7.17 -0.24
C GLY A 65 -13.48 7.11 -0.04
N GLN A 66 -14.21 6.32 -0.84
CA GLN A 66 -15.66 6.45 -0.93
C GLN A 66 -16.44 5.96 0.32
N TYR A 67 -15.84 5.10 1.14
CA TYR A 67 -16.48 4.52 2.33
C TYR A 67 -15.84 4.96 3.66
N LEU A 68 -14.90 5.90 3.62
CA LEU A 68 -14.12 6.33 4.78
C LEU A 68 -14.09 7.86 4.87
N PRO A 69 -13.94 8.45 6.08
CA PRO A 69 -13.83 9.88 6.22
C PRO A 69 -12.46 10.38 5.74
N ALA A 70 -12.45 11.62 5.22
CA ALA A 70 -11.25 12.25 4.68
C ALA A 70 -10.09 12.35 5.68
N SER A 71 -10.38 12.40 6.98
CA SER A 71 -9.38 12.42 8.06
C SER A 71 -8.50 11.18 8.11
N MET A 72 -9.04 10.01 7.69
CA MET A 72 -8.26 8.77 7.57
C MET A 72 -7.57 8.67 6.22
N ILE A 73 -8.31 8.92 5.13
CA ILE A 73 -7.81 8.78 3.75
C ILE A 73 -6.60 9.69 3.47
N ARG A 74 -6.50 10.82 4.17
CA ARG A 74 -5.42 11.79 4.00
C ARG A 74 -4.17 11.47 4.83
N ARG A 75 -4.22 10.52 5.77
CA ARG A 75 -3.06 10.08 6.54
C ARG A 75 -1.99 9.51 5.60
N ARG A 76 -0.72 9.71 5.95
CA ARG A 76 0.44 9.31 5.13
C ARG A 76 1.42 8.42 5.88
N THR A 77 1.25 8.32 7.19
CA THR A 77 2.06 7.54 8.12
C THR A 77 1.13 6.55 8.82
N PRO A 78 1.69 5.47 9.42
CA PRO A 78 0.93 4.54 10.22
C PRO A 78 0.14 5.25 11.32
N PHE A 79 -1.02 4.71 11.66
CA PHE A 79 -1.84 5.24 12.76
C PHE A 79 -2.72 4.15 13.35
N ALA A 80 -2.89 4.18 14.67
CA ALA A 80 -3.81 3.29 15.35
C ALA A 80 -5.27 3.65 15.02
N LEU A 81 -6.06 2.62 14.75
CA LEU A 81 -7.51 2.63 14.74
C LEU A 81 -8.04 2.26 16.13
N GLU A 82 -9.35 2.16 16.25
CA GLU A 82 -10.00 1.68 17.46
C GLU A 82 -9.55 0.24 17.78
N GLU A 83 -9.57 -0.12 19.06
CA GLU A 83 -9.28 -1.48 19.53
C GLU A 83 -7.84 -2.00 19.25
N GLY A 84 -6.92 -1.10 18.87
CA GLY A 84 -5.49 -1.40 18.73
C GLY A 84 -5.04 -1.80 17.33
N LEU A 85 -5.95 -1.90 16.36
CA LEU A 85 -5.63 -2.21 14.96
C LEU A 85 -4.77 -1.10 14.34
N LEU A 86 -3.58 -1.43 13.84
CA LEU A 86 -2.69 -0.47 13.19
C LEU A 86 -3.02 -0.36 11.69
N GLU A 87 -3.33 0.84 11.21
CA GLU A 87 -3.46 1.11 9.77
C GLU A 87 -2.13 1.53 9.16
N LEU A 88 -1.74 0.87 8.08
CA LEU A 88 -0.63 1.22 7.18
C LEU A 88 -1.19 1.82 5.88
N PRO A 89 -1.42 3.14 5.81
CA PRO A 89 -2.03 3.74 4.64
C PRO A 89 -1.07 3.73 3.45
N THR A 90 -1.62 3.63 2.25
CA THR A 90 -0.81 3.78 1.03
C THR A 90 -0.10 5.13 0.99
N THR A 91 1.22 5.12 1.03
CA THR A 91 2.02 6.34 1.03
C THR A 91 1.81 7.13 -0.26
N TYR A 92 1.61 8.44 -0.13
CA TYR A 92 1.43 9.34 -1.26
C TYR A 92 2.00 10.73 -0.99
N ILE A 93 2.36 11.42 -2.06
CA ILE A 93 2.71 12.84 -2.03
C ILE A 93 1.85 13.64 -3.01
N ARG A 94 1.67 14.93 -2.70
CA ARG A 94 1.09 15.93 -3.58
C ARG A 94 2.18 16.92 -3.98
N PRO A 95 2.64 16.93 -5.23
CA PRO A 95 3.71 17.82 -5.64
C PRO A 95 3.35 19.31 -5.49
N GLU A 96 4.29 20.12 -5.01
CA GLU A 96 4.13 21.58 -4.87
C GLU A 96 4.21 22.33 -6.21
N PHE A 97 3.71 23.56 -6.25
CA PHE A 97 3.32 24.28 -7.49
C PHE A 97 4.41 24.47 -8.56
N PRO A 98 5.73 24.63 -8.28
CA PRO A 98 6.73 24.61 -9.36
C PRO A 98 7.03 23.19 -9.89
N SER A 99 6.90 22.17 -9.04
CA SER A 99 7.03 20.75 -9.44
C SER A 99 5.80 20.22 -10.20
N ARG A 100 4.65 20.90 -10.11
CA ARG A 100 3.42 20.55 -10.84
C ARG A 100 3.53 20.71 -12.35
N LEU A 101 4.43 21.54 -12.87
CA LEU A 101 4.67 21.61 -14.33
C LEU A 101 5.24 20.29 -14.88
N TRP A 102 6.04 19.58 -14.07
CA TRP A 102 6.69 18.31 -14.43
C TRP A 102 5.85 17.09 -14.04
N LEU A 103 5.00 17.22 -13.00
CA LEU A 103 4.19 16.15 -12.42
C LEU A 103 2.69 16.27 -12.72
N ARG A 104 2.30 17.22 -13.59
CA ARG A 104 0.93 17.45 -14.10
C ARG A 104 0.32 16.25 -14.83
N THR A 105 1.11 15.21 -15.04
CA THR A 105 0.78 14.03 -15.82
C THR A 105 0.12 12.92 -15.00
N PHE A 106 -0.01 13.08 -13.67
CA PHE A 106 -0.82 12.18 -12.84
C PHE A 106 -2.25 12.72 -12.75
N PRO A 107 -3.27 12.00 -13.26
CA PRO A 107 -4.66 12.49 -13.36
C PRO A 107 -5.26 12.95 -12.03
N SER A 108 -4.80 12.39 -10.91
CA SER A 108 -5.29 12.68 -9.55
C SER A 108 -4.47 13.76 -8.82
N GLY A 109 -3.39 14.27 -9.41
CA GLY A 109 -2.45 15.18 -8.74
C GLY A 109 -1.68 14.55 -7.56
N THR A 110 -1.71 13.22 -7.45
CA THR A 110 -1.08 12.44 -6.38
C THR A 110 -0.18 11.36 -6.94
N ILE A 111 1.04 11.31 -6.43
CA ILE A 111 1.98 10.21 -6.64
C ILE A 111 1.76 9.23 -5.50
N THR A 112 1.44 7.98 -5.81
CA THR A 112 1.25 6.90 -4.83
C THR A 112 2.36 5.88 -4.97
N ALA A 113 2.75 5.25 -3.86
CA ALA A 113 3.74 4.20 -3.80
C ALA A 113 3.18 2.87 -4.37
N THR A 114 2.97 2.79 -5.68
CA THR A 114 2.36 1.61 -6.34
C THR A 114 3.09 1.20 -7.61
N ALA A 115 2.93 -0.06 -8.02
CA ALA A 115 3.43 -0.57 -9.30
C ALA A 115 3.01 0.31 -10.49
N ASN A 116 1.74 0.74 -10.51
CA ASN A 116 1.24 1.65 -11.54
C ASN A 116 2.09 2.92 -11.67
N THR A 117 2.46 3.55 -10.54
CA THR A 117 3.33 4.73 -10.57
C THR A 117 4.70 4.39 -11.12
N LEU A 118 5.32 3.28 -10.70
CA LEU A 118 6.65 2.89 -11.18
C LEU A 118 6.69 2.57 -12.69
N ARG A 119 5.58 2.01 -13.21
CA ARG A 119 5.41 1.68 -14.64
C ARG A 119 5.14 2.91 -15.48
N THR A 120 4.43 3.89 -14.95
CA THR A 120 3.99 5.04 -15.73
C THR A 120 5.14 6.00 -15.99
N ASP A 121 5.64 6.01 -17.23
CA ASP A 121 6.41 7.14 -17.75
C ASP A 121 5.45 8.13 -18.42
N ARG A 122 5.70 9.41 -18.18
CA ARG A 122 4.95 10.50 -18.79
C ARG A 122 5.95 11.51 -19.35
N ARG A 123 5.49 12.34 -20.25
CA ARG A 123 6.30 13.43 -20.81
C ARG A 123 6.87 14.26 -19.64
N PHE A 124 8.20 14.30 -19.53
CA PHE A 124 8.97 15.00 -18.48
C PHE A 124 9.00 14.40 -17.06
N CYS A 125 8.37 13.25 -16.82
CA CYS A 125 8.48 12.53 -15.55
C CYS A 125 8.47 11.01 -15.74
N SER A 126 9.52 10.33 -15.28
CA SER A 126 9.51 8.86 -15.20
C SER A 126 8.89 8.37 -13.90
N GLY A 127 8.28 7.19 -13.93
CA GLY A 127 7.72 6.54 -12.74
C GLY A 127 8.76 6.35 -11.64
N LYS A 128 10.01 6.06 -12.04
CA LYS A 128 11.17 5.99 -11.15
C LYS A 128 11.40 7.32 -10.42
N ARG A 129 11.42 8.46 -11.13
CA ARG A 129 11.64 9.76 -10.49
C ARG A 129 10.49 10.14 -9.55
N ALA A 130 9.26 9.76 -9.91
CA ALA A 130 8.10 9.98 -9.05
C ALA A 130 8.21 9.20 -7.74
N ILE A 131 8.57 7.92 -7.78
CA ILE A 131 8.78 7.11 -6.57
C ILE A 131 9.99 7.61 -5.76
N GLN A 132 11.09 8.00 -6.40
CA GLN A 132 12.24 8.57 -5.70
C GLN A 132 11.90 9.87 -4.96
N ALA A 133 11.10 10.74 -5.58
CA ALA A 133 10.60 11.94 -4.93
C ALA A 133 9.71 11.59 -3.73
N LEU A 134 8.87 10.56 -3.84
CA LEU A 134 8.04 10.06 -2.75
C LEU A 134 8.89 9.54 -1.58
N VAL A 135 9.89 8.69 -1.85
CA VAL A 135 10.82 8.18 -0.83
C VAL A 135 11.58 9.32 -0.15
N SER A 136 12.03 10.32 -0.90
CA SER A 136 12.79 11.45 -0.33
C SER A 136 11.92 12.41 0.50
N SER A 137 10.59 12.33 0.38
CA SER A 137 9.64 13.26 0.99
C SER A 137 8.82 12.64 2.13
N SER A 138 9.06 11.36 2.44
CA SER A 138 8.36 10.62 3.48
C SER A 138 9.37 9.93 4.39
N PRO A 139 9.10 9.83 5.71
CA PRO A 139 9.98 9.09 6.61
C PRO A 139 10.06 7.60 6.21
N GLY A 140 8.96 7.01 5.77
CA GLY A 140 8.97 5.71 5.13
C GLY A 140 7.89 5.58 4.07
N VAL A 141 7.97 4.47 3.33
CA VAL A 141 7.11 4.20 2.17
C VAL A 141 6.61 2.78 2.22
N SER A 142 5.29 2.59 2.15
CA SER A 142 4.71 1.30 1.85
C SER A 142 4.44 1.19 0.34
N LEU A 143 5.14 0.27 -0.32
CA LEU A 143 5.07 0.03 -1.77
C LEU A 143 4.13 -1.15 -2.07
N TYR A 144 3.14 -0.91 -2.92
CA TYR A 144 2.18 -1.94 -3.31
C TYR A 144 2.34 -2.37 -4.77
N PHE A 145 2.44 -3.67 -4.98
CA PHE A 145 2.53 -4.30 -6.29
C PHE A 145 1.81 -5.65 -6.26
N HIS A 146 1.41 -6.14 -7.43
CA HIS A 146 0.93 -7.50 -7.60
C HIS A 146 1.99 -8.36 -8.27
N PRO A 147 2.06 -9.68 -8.01
CA PRO A 147 3.00 -10.56 -8.71
C PRO A 147 2.88 -10.48 -10.24
N TYR A 148 1.67 -10.30 -10.77
CA TYR A 148 1.44 -10.16 -12.21
C TYR A 148 1.97 -8.85 -12.80
N ASP A 149 2.29 -7.83 -12.00
CA ASP A 149 2.95 -6.61 -12.52
C ASP A 149 4.33 -6.92 -13.11
N ALA A 150 4.95 -8.04 -12.69
CA ALA A 150 6.22 -8.54 -13.18
C ALA A 150 6.10 -9.54 -14.34
N THR A 151 4.89 -9.87 -14.78
CA THR A 151 4.63 -10.84 -15.86
C THR A 151 4.16 -10.15 -17.14
N GLU A 152 4.11 -10.86 -18.26
CA GLU A 152 3.65 -10.35 -19.57
C GLU A 152 2.10 -10.28 -19.66
N TYR A 153 1.42 -10.23 -18.52
CA TYR A 153 -0.03 -10.25 -18.46
C TYR A 153 -0.62 -8.89 -18.91
N HIS A 154 -1.63 -8.94 -19.80
CA HIS A 154 -2.51 -7.82 -20.25
C HIS A 154 -2.03 -6.82 -21.33
N ASP A 155 -1.08 -7.13 -22.22
CA ASP A 155 -0.67 -6.21 -23.33
C ASP A 155 -0.42 -4.76 -22.86
N LEU A 156 0.10 -4.61 -21.63
CA LEU A 156 0.27 -3.31 -21.00
C LEU A 156 1.46 -2.59 -21.64
N GLU A 157 1.32 -1.28 -21.89
CA GLU A 157 2.32 -0.40 -22.55
C GLU A 157 3.74 -0.45 -21.91
N ASN A 158 3.84 -0.92 -20.67
CA ASN A 158 5.11 -1.31 -20.04
C ASN A 158 5.00 -2.76 -19.58
N ASP A 159 5.60 -3.69 -20.32
CA ASP A 159 5.56 -5.13 -20.05
C ASP A 159 6.21 -5.52 -18.70
N GLY A 160 5.90 -6.73 -18.21
CA GLY A 160 6.47 -7.28 -16.97
C GLY A 160 8.00 -7.27 -16.90
N PRO A 161 8.73 -7.66 -17.97
CA PRO A 161 10.19 -7.51 -18.04
C PRO A 161 10.67 -6.07 -17.79
N THR A 162 9.99 -5.07 -18.34
CA THR A 162 10.33 -3.65 -18.12
C THR A 162 10.08 -3.23 -16.69
N PHE A 163 8.97 -3.65 -16.09
CA PHE A 163 8.70 -3.43 -14.68
C PHE A 163 9.79 -4.04 -13.79
N ARG A 164 10.14 -5.33 -13.99
CA ARG A 164 11.20 -6.02 -13.23
C ARG A 164 12.52 -5.26 -13.25
N ARG A 165 13.03 -4.92 -14.45
CA ARG A 165 14.28 -4.15 -14.58
C ARG A 165 14.24 -2.77 -13.92
N ARG A 166 13.06 -2.14 -13.84
CA ARG A 166 12.89 -0.84 -13.17
C ARG A 166 12.86 -1.00 -11.67
N PHE A 167 12.13 -2.02 -11.18
CA PHE A 167 12.03 -2.35 -9.76
C PHE A 167 13.40 -2.75 -9.19
N GLU A 168 14.13 -3.65 -9.85
CA GLU A 168 15.49 -4.04 -9.46
C GLU A 168 16.44 -2.84 -9.37
N ARG A 169 16.43 -1.96 -10.37
CA ARG A 169 17.24 -0.73 -10.36
C ARG A 169 16.84 0.25 -9.27
N PHE A 170 15.56 0.26 -8.90
CA PHE A 170 15.04 1.08 -7.82
C PHE A 170 15.47 0.53 -6.45
N VAL A 171 15.27 -0.77 -6.21
CA VAL A 171 15.69 -1.46 -4.98
C VAL A 171 17.21 -1.39 -4.79
N ALA A 172 18.00 -1.67 -5.84
CA ALA A 172 19.46 -1.58 -5.77
C ALA A 172 19.94 -0.17 -5.38
N ARG A 173 19.21 0.86 -5.80
CA ARG A 173 19.49 2.24 -5.39
C ARG A 173 19.14 2.48 -3.93
N LEU A 174 17.98 2.01 -3.48
CA LEU A 174 17.56 2.12 -2.08
C LEU A 174 18.54 1.42 -1.13
N ILE A 175 19.01 0.23 -1.48
CA ILE A 175 20.04 -0.50 -0.72
C ILE A 175 21.33 0.33 -0.63
N LYS A 176 21.77 0.93 -1.74
CA LYS A 176 22.95 1.81 -1.75
C LYS A 176 22.77 3.06 -0.87
N ASP A 177 21.54 3.53 -0.74
CA ASP A 177 21.17 4.68 0.09
C ASP A 177 20.84 4.25 1.55
N ASN A 178 21.16 3.00 1.94
CA ASN A 178 20.94 2.41 3.27
C ASN A 178 19.48 2.34 3.71
N ALA A 179 18.54 2.16 2.77
CA ALA A 179 17.15 1.92 3.10
C ALA A 179 16.97 0.59 3.85
N VAL A 180 16.03 0.57 4.80
CA VAL A 180 15.66 -0.64 5.57
C VAL A 180 14.38 -1.22 4.95
N PHE A 181 14.39 -2.51 4.63
CA PHE A 181 13.21 -3.22 4.13
C PHE A 181 12.58 -4.03 5.26
N GLN A 182 11.29 -3.84 5.49
CA GLN A 182 10.53 -4.48 6.56
C GLN A 182 9.27 -5.13 6.02
N THR A 183 8.76 -6.13 6.72
CA THR A 183 7.40 -6.62 6.46
C THR A 183 6.39 -5.72 7.16
N ALA A 184 5.14 -5.77 6.75
CA ALA A 184 4.08 -5.03 7.45
C ALA A 184 4.02 -5.40 8.94
N GLY A 185 4.26 -6.68 9.29
CA GLY A 185 4.22 -7.18 10.67
C GLY A 185 5.32 -6.63 11.59
N ASP A 186 6.38 -6.06 11.03
CA ASP A 186 7.48 -5.47 11.81
C ASP A 186 7.25 -3.99 12.16
N VAL A 187 6.14 -3.42 11.70
CA VAL A 187 5.84 -1.98 11.84
C VAL A 187 5.05 -1.75 13.12
N ASP A 188 5.53 -0.83 13.95
CA ASP A 188 4.84 -0.44 15.18
C ASP A 188 4.04 0.87 14.99
N ALA A 189 3.28 1.23 16.02
CA ALA A 189 2.51 2.47 16.05
C ALA A 189 3.38 3.75 16.12
N ASN A 190 4.68 3.63 16.41
CA ASN A 190 5.61 4.77 16.44
C ASN A 190 5.99 5.24 15.03
N GLY A 191 5.60 4.48 14.00
CA GLY A 191 5.64 4.88 12.61
C GLY A 191 6.89 4.38 11.88
N PHE A 192 7.25 5.09 10.82
CA PHE A 192 8.41 4.73 10.01
C PHE A 192 9.68 5.38 10.58
N ASP A 193 10.72 4.59 10.80
CA ASP A 193 12.09 5.12 10.80
C ASP A 193 12.42 5.71 9.42
N PHE A 194 13.29 6.74 9.40
CA PHE A 194 13.65 7.38 8.15
C PHE A 194 14.36 6.40 7.21
N GLY A 195 13.83 6.22 6.00
CA GLY A 195 14.36 5.28 5.02
C GLY A 195 13.74 3.87 5.08
N THR A 196 12.69 3.65 5.88
CA THR A 196 11.95 2.38 5.90
C THR A 196 11.10 2.20 4.65
N ILE A 197 11.20 1.02 4.05
CA ILE A 197 10.38 0.56 2.93
C ILE A 197 9.65 -0.70 3.38
N ILE A 198 8.31 -0.66 3.32
CA ILE A 198 7.43 -1.82 3.49
C ILE A 198 7.01 -2.32 2.12
#